data_AF-A0A2H1V8K8-F1
#
_entry.id   AF-A0A2H1V8K8-F1
#
_cell.length_a   1.000
_cell.length_b   1.000
_cell.length_c   1.000
_cell.angle_alpha   90.00
_cell.angle_beta   90.00
_cell.angle_gamma   90.00
#
_symmetry.space_group_name_H-M   'P 1'
#
loop_
_entity.id
_entity.type
_entity.pdbx_description
1 polymer ?
#
loop_
_entity_poly.entity_id
_entity_poly.type
_entity_poly.pdbx_seq_one_letter_code
_entity_poly.pdbx_strand_id
1 'polypeptide(L)'
;GSTENLLTNARRPSHLLLPASSSGDSLDVEIREREPHARNRKSRSMVAPKNRLQSPIPAPRHTLQQDVILEGPVKRTKFLEGTKKTKKNWIDCYMVLTPTALVFYKDQRTYYSFKVSRPSGTPPSPSTPQAELVLALLNAHATQCIQKHTKRYARSILLIVGYDQYLIQDETEDGARKWFAHIRGVIFDLVSRFVGILNKNANI
;
A
#
# COMPACT_ATOMS: atom_id res chain seq x y z
N GLY A 1 -23.44 39.01 48.92
CA GLY A 1 -24.09 40.17 48.29
C GLY A 1 -23.05 41.23 48.01
N SER A 2 -23.38 42.23 47.20
CA SER A 2 -22.43 43.15 46.53
C SER A 2 -21.65 42.46 45.39
N THR A 3 -21.44 43.07 44.22
CA THR A 3 -21.90 44.39 43.73
C THR A 3 -22.04 44.44 42.19
N GLU A 4 -22.76 45.46 41.71
CA GLU A 4 -22.83 46.13 40.38
C GLU A 4 -21.59 46.04 39.43
N ASN A 5 -21.57 46.32 38.11
CA ASN A 5 -22.31 47.16 37.11
C ASN A 5 -22.03 46.54 35.67
N LEU A 6 -22.55 46.89 34.46
CA LEU A 6 -23.59 47.77 33.87
C LEU A 6 -23.85 47.37 32.37
N LEU A 7 -24.79 48.04 31.69
CA LEU A 7 -24.87 48.46 30.25
C LEU A 7 -24.19 47.61 29.11
N THR A 8 -24.72 47.35 27.91
CA THR A 8 -26.05 47.36 27.20
C THR A 8 -25.75 47.26 25.68
N ASN A 9 -26.56 46.50 24.93
CA ASN A 9 -26.86 46.60 23.49
C ASN A 9 -25.75 46.86 22.42
N ALA A 10 -25.64 45.90 21.48
CA ALA A 10 -25.80 46.18 20.04
C ALA A 10 -26.21 44.92 19.25
N ARG A 11 -27.36 44.94 18.55
CA ARG A 11 -27.66 44.01 17.43
C ARG A 11 -27.37 44.71 16.10
N ARG A 12 -26.67 44.06 15.17
CA ARG A 12 -26.76 44.36 13.72
C ARG A 12 -26.56 43.09 12.87
N PRO A 13 -27.47 42.78 11.94
CA PRO A 13 -27.28 41.80 10.88
C PRO A 13 -26.92 42.46 9.52
N SER A 14 -26.22 41.72 8.66
CA SER A 14 -26.07 42.00 7.22
C SER A 14 -25.70 40.69 6.52
N HIS A 15 -26.65 40.00 5.86
CA HIS A 15 -26.96 40.23 4.44
C HIS A 15 -25.72 40.50 3.58
N LEU A 16 -25.26 39.46 2.88
CA LEU A 16 -24.56 39.59 1.61
C LEU A 16 -25.50 39.04 0.52
N LEU A 17 -25.85 39.91 -0.42
CA LEU A 17 -26.72 39.59 -1.55
C LEU A 17 -25.86 39.12 -2.73
N LEU A 18 -26.22 38.00 -3.36
CA LEU A 18 -25.67 37.62 -4.65
C LEU A 18 -26.48 38.33 -5.76
N PRO A 19 -25.85 39.13 -6.64
CA PRO A 19 -26.56 39.72 -7.76
C PRO A 19 -26.87 38.65 -8.82
N ALA A 20 -28.12 38.60 -9.27
CA ALA A 20 -28.52 37.81 -10.43
C ALA A 20 -28.45 38.67 -11.70
N SER A 21 -27.63 38.26 -12.66
CA SER A 21 -27.70 38.70 -14.06
C SER A 21 -27.39 37.46 -14.90
N SER A 22 -28.26 36.95 -15.77
CA SER A 22 -29.19 37.62 -16.71
C SER A 22 -28.46 38.33 -17.84
N SER A 23 -28.13 37.55 -18.86
CA SER A 23 -27.97 37.97 -20.24
C SER A 23 -28.50 36.83 -21.11
N GLY A 24 -29.76 36.91 -21.50
CA GLY A 24 -30.30 36.05 -22.55
C GLY A 24 -29.88 36.60 -23.91
N ASP A 25 -29.66 35.70 -24.87
CA ASP A 25 -29.71 36.01 -26.30
C ASP A 25 -30.76 35.08 -26.92
N SER A 26 -31.50 35.57 -27.93
CA SER A 26 -32.73 34.93 -28.41
C SER A 26 -32.70 34.66 -29.90
N LEU A 27 -33.16 33.47 -30.29
CA LEU A 27 -33.71 33.21 -31.62
C LEU A 27 -35.00 32.39 -31.47
N ASP A 28 -36.11 33.06 -31.78
CA ASP A 28 -37.46 32.52 -31.87
C ASP A 28 -37.67 31.68 -33.17
N VAL A 29 -38.93 31.29 -33.44
CA VAL A 29 -39.45 30.77 -34.73
C VAL A 29 -39.10 29.28 -35.00
N GLU A 30 -40.05 28.36 -35.18
CA GLU A 30 -41.52 28.42 -35.06
C GLU A 30 -42.08 27.00 -34.78
N ILE A 31 -43.37 26.90 -34.44
CA ILE A 31 -44.06 25.60 -34.28
C ILE A 31 -45.06 25.37 -35.42
N ARG A 32 -44.89 24.22 -36.10
CA ARG A 32 -45.89 23.43 -36.86
C ARG A 32 -46.27 23.89 -38.29
N GLU A 33 -45.90 23.06 -39.27
CA GLU A 33 -46.91 22.37 -40.10
C GLU A 33 -46.45 20.99 -40.67
N ARG A 34 -47.09 20.47 -41.74
CA ARG A 34 -47.32 19.03 -42.00
C ARG A 34 -46.37 18.31 -43.00
N GLU A 35 -46.04 17.06 -42.64
CA GLU A 35 -45.95 15.84 -43.49
C GLU A 35 -44.92 15.73 -44.67
N PRO A 36 -44.72 14.53 -45.27
CA PRO A 36 -44.66 13.20 -44.66
C PRO A 36 -43.40 12.42 -45.13
N HIS A 37 -42.25 12.61 -44.49
CA HIS A 37 -41.03 11.89 -44.88
C HIS A 37 -40.86 10.55 -44.14
N ALA A 38 -41.39 9.49 -44.75
CA ALA A 38 -41.40 8.10 -44.25
C ALA A 38 -40.00 7.44 -44.17
N ARG A 39 -39.12 7.95 -43.30
CA ARG A 39 -37.84 7.32 -42.97
C ARG A 39 -38.05 6.23 -41.93
N ASN A 40 -38.38 5.03 -42.43
CA ASN A 40 -38.59 3.79 -41.68
C ASN A 40 -37.36 3.43 -40.82
N ARG A 41 -37.27 4.03 -39.62
CA ARG A 41 -36.27 3.72 -38.59
C ARG A 41 -36.57 2.36 -37.97
N LYS A 42 -36.30 1.30 -38.74
CA LYS A 42 -36.13 -0.05 -38.21
C LYS A 42 -34.99 0.00 -37.20
N SER A 43 -35.30 0.08 -35.91
CA SER A 43 -34.34 -0.13 -34.83
C SER A 43 -33.81 -1.56 -34.95
N ARG A 44 -32.74 -1.75 -35.72
CA ARG A 44 -32.04 -3.02 -35.85
C ARG A 44 -31.42 -3.30 -34.49
N SER A 45 -32.13 -4.10 -33.69
CA SER A 45 -31.70 -4.49 -32.36
C SER A 45 -30.29 -5.06 -32.43
N MET A 46 -29.37 -4.50 -31.64
CA MET A 46 -27.97 -4.92 -31.58
C MET A 46 -27.82 -6.20 -30.75
N VAL A 47 -28.57 -7.24 -31.13
CA VAL A 47 -28.37 -8.60 -30.65
C VAL A 47 -27.11 -9.12 -31.33
N ALA A 48 -26.00 -9.10 -30.61
CA ALA A 48 -24.79 -9.81 -31.01
C ALA A 48 -25.14 -11.30 -31.26
N PRO A 49 -24.68 -11.91 -32.38
CA PRO A 49 -24.99 -13.30 -32.67
C PRO A 49 -24.59 -14.22 -31.50
N LYS A 50 -25.52 -15.07 -31.05
CA LYS A 50 -25.35 -15.94 -29.88
C LYS A 50 -24.43 -17.14 -30.13
N ASN A 51 -23.44 -16.98 -31.00
CA ASN A 51 -22.27 -17.84 -31.02
C ASN A 51 -21.60 -17.73 -29.66
N ARG A 52 -21.26 -18.87 -29.05
CA ARG A 52 -20.39 -18.87 -27.87
C ARG A 52 -19.01 -18.42 -28.34
N LEU A 53 -18.73 -17.11 -28.21
CA LEU A 53 -17.36 -16.66 -28.09
C LEU A 53 -16.80 -17.39 -26.88
N GLN A 54 -15.97 -18.40 -27.14
CA GLN A 54 -15.22 -19.13 -26.13
C GLN A 54 -14.47 -18.06 -25.34
N SER A 55 -14.87 -17.81 -24.09
CA SER A 55 -14.25 -16.79 -23.25
C SER A 55 -12.74 -17.02 -23.28
N PRO A 56 -11.91 -16.05 -23.71
CA PRO A 56 -10.49 -16.30 -23.95
C PRO A 56 -9.90 -16.99 -22.73
N ILE A 57 -9.44 -18.24 -22.94
CA ILE A 57 -8.96 -19.09 -21.84
C ILE A 57 -7.92 -18.25 -21.10
N PRO A 58 -8.13 -17.93 -19.81
CA PRO A 58 -7.26 -16.97 -19.14
C PRO A 58 -5.83 -17.45 -19.25
N ALA A 59 -5.01 -16.70 -20.00
CA ALA A 59 -3.65 -17.09 -20.29
C ALA A 59 -2.96 -17.45 -18.97
N PRO A 60 -2.23 -18.59 -18.87
CA PRO A 60 -1.69 -19.08 -17.62
C PRO A 60 -1.03 -17.95 -16.87
N ARG A 61 -1.65 -17.55 -15.75
CA ARG A 61 -1.17 -16.42 -14.98
C ARG A 61 0.09 -16.88 -14.29
N HIS A 62 1.22 -16.68 -14.96
CA HIS A 62 2.54 -16.67 -14.35
C HIS A 62 2.60 -15.43 -13.45
N THR A 63 1.84 -15.47 -12.35
CA THR A 63 2.15 -14.71 -11.16
C THR A 63 3.60 -15.00 -10.86
N LEU A 64 4.43 -13.96 -10.85
CA LEU A 64 5.73 -14.01 -10.22
C LEU A 64 5.48 -14.24 -8.73
N GLN A 65 5.31 -15.52 -8.38
CA GLN A 65 5.30 -15.99 -7.00
C GLN A 65 6.71 -15.71 -6.49
N GLN A 66 6.89 -14.55 -5.85
CA GLN A 66 7.94 -14.41 -4.87
C GLN A 66 7.73 -15.54 -3.87
N ASP A 67 8.72 -16.39 -3.69
CA ASP A 67 8.70 -17.38 -2.62
C ASP A 67 8.52 -16.63 -1.29
N VAL A 68 7.41 -16.91 -0.60
CA VAL A 68 7.10 -16.32 0.70
C VAL A 68 7.40 -17.37 1.76
N ILE A 69 8.39 -17.05 2.60
CA ILE A 69 8.81 -17.91 3.71
C ILE A 69 7.88 -17.67 4.91
N LEU A 70 7.48 -16.42 5.14
CA LEU A 70 6.54 -16.02 6.18
C LEU A 70 5.87 -14.68 5.84
N GLU A 71 4.57 -14.56 6.04
CA GLU A 71 3.79 -13.33 5.90
C GLU A 71 2.90 -13.08 7.14
N GLY A 72 2.71 -11.81 7.53
CA GLY A 72 1.87 -11.46 8.68
C GLY A 72 1.89 -9.97 9.08
N PRO A 73 0.92 -9.52 9.90
CA PRO A 73 0.90 -8.16 10.44
C PRO A 73 1.98 -7.97 11.52
N VAL A 74 2.67 -6.82 11.51
CA VAL A 74 3.65 -6.44 12.53
C VAL A 74 3.65 -4.91 12.73
N LYS A 75 4.14 -4.46 13.89
CA LYS A 75 4.48 -3.04 14.11
C LYS A 75 5.96 -2.82 13.81
N ARG A 76 6.33 -1.75 13.11
CA ARG A 76 7.74 -1.37 12.88
C ARG A 76 8.03 0.07 13.27
N THR A 77 9.28 0.37 13.65
CA THR A 77 9.80 1.75 13.73
C THR A 77 11.26 1.77 13.29
N LYS A 78 11.64 2.74 12.46
CA LYS A 78 13.04 3.15 12.32
C LYS A 78 13.44 3.89 13.60
N PHE A 79 14.62 3.64 14.16
CA PHE A 79 15.09 4.35 15.37
C PHE A 79 16.54 4.83 15.28
N LEU A 80 17.32 4.28 14.35
CA LEU A 80 18.59 4.86 13.91
C LEU A 80 18.55 5.01 12.38
N GLU A 81 19.03 6.16 11.91
CA GLU A 81 19.18 6.50 10.49
C GLU A 81 20.59 7.04 10.30
N GLY A 82 21.48 6.21 9.75
CA GLY A 82 22.91 6.47 9.76
C GLY A 82 23.44 6.62 11.20
N THR A 83 23.86 7.83 11.56
CA THR A 83 24.31 8.18 12.93
C THR A 83 23.24 8.86 13.78
N LYS A 84 22.07 9.22 13.21
CA LYS A 84 21.03 10.01 13.89
C LYS A 84 20.01 9.09 14.56
N LYS A 85 19.71 9.35 15.83
CA LYS A 85 18.64 8.67 16.57
C LYS A 85 17.30 9.33 16.26
N THR A 86 16.38 8.58 15.67
CA THR A 86 15.06 9.06 15.24
C THR A 86 14.03 8.80 16.33
N LYS A 87 13.10 9.76 16.55
CA LYS A 87 11.96 9.57 17.45
C LYS A 87 11.15 8.35 16.99
N LYS A 88 11.01 7.34 17.85
CA LYS A 88 10.29 6.09 17.53
C LYS A 88 8.87 6.40 17.09
N ASN A 89 8.58 6.17 15.81
CA ASN A 89 7.26 6.30 15.20
C ASN A 89 6.82 4.89 14.79
N TRP A 90 5.89 4.31 15.55
CA TRP A 90 5.42 2.95 15.32
C TRP A 90 4.36 2.94 14.22
N ILE A 91 4.64 2.18 13.16
CA ILE A 91 3.78 2.00 12.00
C ILE A 91 3.25 0.57 12.03
N ASP A 92 1.93 0.43 12.04
CA ASP A 92 1.24 -0.83 11.76
C ASP A 92 1.35 -1.14 10.26
N CYS A 93 1.81 -2.34 9.92
CA CYS A 93 2.10 -2.74 8.54
C CYS A 93 1.97 -4.25 8.34
N TYR A 94 1.94 -4.70 7.08
CA TYR A 94 1.96 -6.12 6.73
C TYR A 94 3.33 -6.49 6.16
N MET A 95 4.01 -7.43 6.81
CA MET A 95 5.39 -7.82 6.50
C MET A 95 5.45 -9.19 5.81
N VAL A 96 6.36 -9.31 4.86
CA VAL A 96 6.55 -10.49 4.02
C VAL A 96 8.05 -10.77 3.91
N LEU A 97 8.47 -11.95 4.36
CA LEU A 97 9.83 -12.45 4.23
C LEU A 97 9.96 -13.30 2.97
N THR A 98 10.87 -12.91 2.09
CA THR A 98 11.30 -13.69 0.91
C THR A 98 12.72 -14.24 1.13
N PRO A 99 13.23 -15.16 0.28
CA PRO A 99 14.62 -15.63 0.34
C PRO A 99 15.72 -14.57 0.20
N THR A 100 15.38 -13.30 -0.10
CA THR A 100 16.37 -12.22 -0.34
C THR A 100 16.08 -10.92 0.41
N ALA A 101 14.84 -10.68 0.84
CA ALA A 101 14.42 -9.40 1.37
C ALA A 101 13.27 -9.50 2.39
N LEU A 102 13.14 -8.46 3.19
CA LEU A 102 12.00 -8.18 4.04
C LEU A 102 11.18 -7.06 3.38
N VAL A 103 9.95 -7.36 3.00
CA VAL A 103 9.06 -6.44 2.26
C VAL A 103 7.92 -6.01 3.18
N PHE A 104 7.69 -4.70 3.27
CA PHE A 104 6.60 -4.11 4.04
C PHE A 104 5.56 -3.48 3.12
N TYR A 105 4.30 -3.79 3.35
CA TYR A 105 3.14 -3.16 2.74
C TYR A 105 2.39 -2.36 3.79
N LYS A 106 1.74 -1.28 3.38
CA LYS A 106 0.90 -0.43 4.25
C LYS A 106 -0.12 -1.25 5.05
N ASP A 107 -0.76 -2.21 4.40
CA ASP A 107 -1.70 -3.14 5.01
C ASP A 107 -1.80 -4.46 4.21
N GLN A 108 -2.55 -5.42 4.74
CA GLN A 108 -2.76 -6.73 4.11
C GLN A 108 -3.55 -6.63 2.78
N ARG A 109 -4.44 -5.64 2.62
CA ARG A 109 -5.17 -5.43 1.36
C ARG A 109 -4.24 -4.93 0.26
N THR A 110 -3.38 -3.94 0.56
CA THR A 110 -2.31 -3.47 -0.33
C THR A 110 -1.49 -4.64 -0.87
N TYR A 111 -1.13 -5.58 0.01
CA TYR A 111 -0.37 -6.79 -0.36
C TYR A 111 -1.13 -7.76 -1.27
N TYR A 112 -2.38 -8.14 -0.92
CA TYR A 112 -3.15 -9.04 -1.78
C TYR A 112 -3.51 -8.39 -3.13
N SER A 113 -3.76 -7.09 -3.16
CA SER A 113 -3.87 -6.35 -4.42
C SER A 113 -2.57 -6.41 -5.23
N PHE A 114 -1.39 -6.21 -4.63
CA PHE A 114 -0.10 -6.38 -5.33
C PHE A 114 0.09 -7.80 -5.91
N LYS A 115 -0.26 -8.85 -5.14
CA LYS A 115 -0.22 -10.26 -5.60
C LYS A 115 -1.15 -10.52 -6.81
N VAL A 116 -2.32 -9.90 -6.86
CA VAL A 116 -3.33 -10.13 -7.91
C VAL A 116 -3.18 -9.21 -9.14
N SER A 117 -2.73 -7.96 -8.95
CA SER A 117 -2.66 -6.91 -9.98
C SER A 117 -1.46 -7.02 -10.93
N ARG A 118 -0.85 -8.21 -11.07
CA ARG A 118 0.25 -8.46 -12.04
C ARG A 118 -0.12 -9.52 -13.08
N PRO A 119 -0.95 -9.18 -14.10
CA PRO A 119 -0.92 -9.88 -15.38
C PRO A 119 0.47 -9.73 -16.01
N SER A 120 0.97 -10.79 -16.62
CA SER A 120 2.21 -10.75 -17.41
C SER A 120 2.01 -9.86 -18.65
N GLY A 121 2.83 -8.82 -18.82
CA GLY A 121 2.87 -7.97 -20.01
C GLY A 121 2.10 -6.65 -19.93
N THR A 122 1.30 -6.39 -18.88
CA THR A 122 0.75 -5.04 -18.65
C THR A 122 1.78 -4.12 -17.99
N PRO A 123 2.02 -2.90 -18.50
CA PRO A 123 2.87 -1.92 -17.81
C PRO A 123 2.25 -1.53 -16.45
N PRO A 124 3.07 -1.18 -15.44
CA PRO A 124 2.57 -0.82 -14.12
C PRO A 124 1.75 0.47 -14.19
N SER A 125 0.48 0.39 -13.79
CA SER A 125 -0.33 1.59 -13.60
C SER A 125 0.24 2.40 -12.43
N PRO A 126 0.23 3.75 -12.47
CA PRO A 126 0.56 4.56 -11.29
C PRO A 126 -0.42 4.32 -10.12
N SER A 127 -1.58 3.70 -10.36
CA SER A 127 -2.52 3.26 -9.33
C SER A 127 -2.22 1.86 -8.74
N THR A 128 -1.21 1.14 -9.21
CA THR A 128 -0.86 -0.19 -8.69
C THR A 128 -0.27 -0.05 -7.27
N PRO A 129 -0.86 -0.68 -6.24
CA PRO A 129 -0.32 -0.63 -4.88
C PRO A 129 1.09 -1.23 -4.84
N GLN A 130 2.02 -0.53 -4.20
CA GLN A 130 3.42 -0.97 -4.08
C GLN A 130 3.78 -1.31 -2.62
N ALA A 131 4.94 -1.95 -2.45
CA ALA A 131 5.57 -2.05 -1.13
C ALA A 131 5.98 -0.65 -0.64
N GLU A 132 5.81 -0.39 0.65
CA GLU A 132 6.18 0.87 1.29
C GLU A 132 7.68 0.92 1.63
N LEU A 133 8.26 -0.25 1.93
CA LEU A 133 9.69 -0.42 2.21
C LEU A 133 10.14 -1.83 1.80
N VAL A 134 11.31 -1.92 1.16
CA VAL A 134 12.00 -3.18 0.88
C VAL A 134 13.38 -3.12 1.52
N LEU A 135 13.68 -4.05 2.42
CA LEU A 135 14.99 -4.19 3.04
C LEU A 135 15.66 -5.46 2.50
N ALA A 136 16.77 -5.31 1.76
CA ALA A 136 17.59 -6.46 1.38
C ALA A 136 18.20 -7.11 2.63
N LEU A 137 18.19 -8.44 2.69
CA LEU A 137 18.72 -9.20 3.83
C LEU A 137 20.19 -9.64 3.63
N LEU A 138 20.75 -9.42 2.45
CA LEU A 138 22.19 -9.59 2.21
C LEU A 138 22.97 -8.61 3.12
N ASN A 139 23.88 -9.15 3.92
CA ASN A 139 24.67 -8.41 4.93
C ASN A 139 23.83 -7.69 6.00
N ALA A 140 22.55 -8.04 6.16
CA ALA A 140 21.73 -7.59 7.30
C ALA A 140 22.07 -8.38 8.57
N HIS A 141 21.75 -7.82 9.74
CA HIS A 141 21.90 -8.50 11.03
C HIS A 141 20.62 -8.39 11.85
N ALA A 142 20.17 -9.52 12.45
CA ALA A 142 19.00 -9.57 13.30
C ALA A 142 19.35 -10.03 14.72
N THR A 143 18.73 -9.41 15.73
CA THR A 143 18.96 -9.71 17.16
C THR A 143 17.63 -9.66 17.93
N GLN A 144 17.37 -10.61 18.82
CA GLN A 144 16.23 -10.51 19.74
C GLN A 144 16.46 -9.37 20.75
N CYS A 145 15.44 -8.57 21.08
CA CYS A 145 15.56 -7.48 22.05
C CYS A 145 15.51 -7.99 23.50
N ILE A 146 16.62 -8.54 24.02
CA ILE A 146 16.69 -9.14 25.37
C ILE A 146 16.87 -8.07 26.48
N GLN A 147 15.98 -7.07 26.55
CA GLN A 147 15.81 -6.26 27.77
C GLN A 147 14.74 -6.89 28.67
N LYS A 148 15.19 -7.82 29.52
CA LYS A 148 14.37 -8.72 30.37
C LYS A 148 13.31 -8.02 31.24
N HIS A 149 13.46 -6.72 31.50
CA HIS A 149 12.60 -5.95 32.41
C HIS A 149 11.33 -5.38 31.76
N THR A 150 11.08 -5.57 30.44
CA THR A 150 9.80 -5.15 29.83
C THR A 150 9.25 -6.18 28.82
N LYS A 151 7.96 -6.51 28.96
CA LYS A 151 7.23 -7.39 28.03
C LYS A 151 7.19 -6.87 26.58
N ARG A 152 7.41 -5.56 26.37
CA ARG A 152 7.47 -4.95 25.02
C ARG A 152 8.71 -5.41 24.25
N TYR A 153 9.85 -5.53 24.93
CA TYR A 153 11.10 -5.94 24.29
C TYR A 153 11.16 -7.44 24.00
N ALA A 154 10.56 -8.28 24.84
CA ALA A 154 10.45 -9.72 24.57
C ALA A 154 9.76 -10.02 23.22
N ARG A 155 8.77 -9.19 22.83
CA ARG A 155 8.06 -9.25 21.54
C ARG A 155 8.74 -8.47 20.40
N SER A 156 9.96 -7.97 20.61
CA SER A 156 10.67 -7.11 19.65
C SER A 156 11.95 -7.75 19.10
N ILE A 157 12.19 -7.49 17.82
CA ILE A 157 13.41 -7.84 17.07
C ILE A 157 14.10 -6.54 16.65
N LEU A 158 15.42 -6.48 16.85
CA LEU A 158 16.29 -5.48 16.25
C LEU A 158 16.78 -6.01 14.90
N LEU A 159 16.51 -5.26 13.83
CA LEU A 159 17.04 -5.50 12.49
C LEU A 159 17.95 -4.34 12.08
N ILE A 160 19.15 -4.66 11.64
CA ILE A 160 20.18 -3.73 11.18
C ILE A 160 20.42 -4.00 9.69
N VAL A 161 20.34 -2.97 8.86
CA VAL A 161 20.51 -3.06 7.40
C VAL A 161 21.41 -1.91 6.95
N GLY A 162 22.66 -2.22 6.62
CA GLY A 162 23.69 -1.19 6.44
C GLY A 162 23.86 -0.37 7.73
N TYR A 163 23.61 0.94 7.64
CA TYR A 163 23.66 1.86 8.79
C TYR A 163 22.29 2.10 9.46
N ASP A 164 21.20 1.60 8.89
CA ASP A 164 19.86 1.80 9.44
C ASP A 164 19.54 0.74 10.51
N GLN A 165 18.79 1.15 11.54
CA GLN A 165 18.29 0.23 12.56
C GLN A 165 16.78 0.38 12.77
N TYR A 166 16.12 -0.78 12.67
CA TYR A 166 14.68 -0.95 12.76
C TYR A 166 14.34 -1.83 13.97
N LEU A 167 13.27 -1.47 14.68
CA LEU A 167 12.60 -2.38 15.60
C LEU A 167 11.35 -2.91 14.93
N ILE A 168 11.19 -4.23 14.92
CA ILE A 168 9.98 -4.94 14.47
C ILE A 168 9.37 -5.57 15.73
N GLN A 169 8.09 -5.36 15.97
CA GLN A 169 7.38 -5.89 17.13
C GLN A 169 6.13 -6.67 16.70
N ASP A 170 6.02 -7.89 17.22
CA ASP A 170 4.87 -8.78 17.04
C ASP A 170 3.82 -8.54 18.15
N GLU A 171 2.61 -9.07 17.97
CA GLU A 171 1.59 -9.08 19.02
C GLU A 171 1.95 -10.04 20.15
N THR A 172 2.73 -11.08 19.86
CA THR A 172 3.07 -12.22 20.73
C THR A 172 4.58 -12.38 20.90
N GLU A 173 5.00 -13.12 21.93
CA GLU A 173 6.43 -13.41 22.12
C GLU A 173 6.90 -14.52 21.17
N ASP A 174 6.02 -15.49 20.88
CA ASP A 174 6.29 -16.61 20.00
C ASP A 174 6.26 -16.23 18.50
N GLY A 175 5.40 -15.28 18.10
CA GLY A 175 5.48 -14.66 16.78
C GLY A 175 6.78 -13.90 16.59
N ALA A 176 7.24 -13.13 17.59
CA ALA A 176 8.56 -12.50 17.56
C ALA A 176 9.71 -13.52 17.48
N ARG A 177 9.67 -14.62 18.27
CA ARG A 177 10.62 -15.74 18.17
C ARG A 177 10.63 -16.35 16.77
N LYS A 178 9.45 -16.61 16.19
CA LYS A 178 9.26 -17.20 14.87
C LYS A 178 9.85 -16.30 13.78
N TRP A 179 9.48 -15.02 13.76
CA TRP A 179 10.04 -14.03 12.83
C TRP A 179 11.56 -13.94 12.95
N PHE A 180 12.11 -13.86 14.17
CA PHE A 180 13.56 -13.84 14.38
C PHE A 180 14.26 -15.08 13.83
N ALA A 181 13.71 -16.28 14.07
CA ALA A 181 14.26 -17.53 13.56
C ALA A 181 14.29 -17.58 12.03
N HIS A 182 13.18 -17.27 11.36
CA HIS A 182 13.12 -17.29 9.88
C HIS A 182 14.00 -16.20 9.25
N ILE A 183 13.99 -14.96 9.78
CA ILE A 183 14.84 -13.87 9.27
C ILE A 183 16.32 -14.23 9.42
N ARG A 184 16.74 -14.78 10.58
CA ARG A 184 18.11 -15.21 10.81
C ARG A 184 18.52 -16.37 9.89
N GLY A 185 17.61 -17.31 9.62
CA GLY A 185 17.83 -18.39 8.64
C GLY A 185 18.10 -17.86 7.24
N VAL A 186 17.27 -16.93 6.75
CA VAL A 186 17.46 -16.30 5.42
C VAL A 186 18.77 -15.52 5.33
N ILE A 187 19.15 -14.76 6.37
CA ILE A 187 20.43 -14.06 6.41
C ILE A 187 21.61 -15.07 6.34
N PHE A 188 21.54 -16.16 7.10
CA PHE A 188 22.57 -17.21 7.09
C PHE A 188 22.70 -17.89 5.72
N ASP A 189 21.58 -18.25 5.10
CA ASP A 189 21.53 -18.84 3.76
C ASP A 189 22.13 -17.92 2.71
N LEU A 190 21.82 -16.62 2.76
CA LEU A 190 22.38 -15.62 1.83
C LEU A 190 23.90 -15.49 1.96
N VAL A 191 24.42 -15.40 3.19
CA VAL A 191 25.87 -15.34 3.45
C VAL A 191 26.57 -16.64 3.02
N SER A 192 25.98 -17.80 3.34
CA SER A 192 26.50 -19.12 2.95
C SER A 192 26.59 -19.27 1.43
N ARG A 193 25.53 -18.89 0.70
CA ARG A 193 25.51 -18.87 -0.78
C ARG A 193 26.57 -17.91 -1.36
N PHE A 194 26.74 -16.73 -0.78
CA PHE A 194 27.71 -15.74 -1.25
C PHE A 194 29.16 -16.24 -1.08
N VAL A 195 29.52 -16.77 0.10
CA VAL A 195 30.84 -17.40 0.34
C VAL A 195 31.06 -18.60 -0.59
N GLY A 196 30.02 -19.42 -0.81
CA GLY A 196 30.07 -20.55 -1.75
C GLY A 196 30.27 -20.15 -3.22
N ILE A 197 29.90 -18.92 -3.61
CA ILE A 197 30.18 -18.36 -4.95
C ILE A 197 31.63 -17.85 -5.01
N LEU A 198 32.09 -17.10 -4.00
CA LEU A 198 33.47 -16.62 -3.93
C LEU A 198 34.49 -17.77 -3.98
N ASN A 199 34.26 -18.84 -3.21
CA ASN A 199 35.15 -19.99 -3.18
C ASN A 199 35.19 -20.76 -4.51
N LYS A 200 34.13 -20.72 -5.33
CA LYS A 200 34.14 -21.28 -6.69
C LYS A 200 34.93 -20.40 -7.65
N ASN A 201 34.70 -19.09 -7.60
CA ASN A 201 35.36 -18.11 -8.47
C ASN A 201 36.86 -17.93 -8.15
N ALA A 202 37.32 -18.37 -6.97
CA ALA A 202 38.73 -18.35 -6.57
C ALA A 202 39.49 -19.67 -6.89
N ASN A 203 38.84 -20.63 -7.55
CA ASN A 203 39.45 -21.88 -8.04
C ASN A 203 39.40 -21.97 -9.58
N ILE A 204 39.44 -20.81 -10.24
CA ILE A 204 39.44 -20.62 -11.71
C ILE A 204 40.51 -19.57 -12.03
#